data_AF-A0A6D2CAT8-F1
#
_entry.id   AF-A0A6D2CAT8-F1
#
_cell.length_a   1.000
_cell.length_b   1.000
_cell.length_c   1.000
_cell.angle_alpha   90.00
_cell.angle_beta   90.00
_cell.angle_gamma   90.00
#
_symmetry.space_group_name_H-M   'P 1'
#
loop_
_entity.id
_entity.type
_entity.pdbx_description
1 polymer ?
#
loop_
_entity_poly.entity_id
_entity_poly.type
_entity_poly.pdbx_seq_one_letter_code
_entity_poly.pdbx_strand_id
1 'polypeptide(L)'
;MLRKCFLKIKSEMKHFCERVNKFYLSLICFILYSPFAFADFANLGNQVKTELKGTASTVMGVLNTVIASVGIVYVCIVGFIFVFKPDTFKENSKVLIGALVALGALYGITNLGQRAFID
;
A
#
# COMPACT_ATOMS: atom_id res chain seq x y z
N MET A 1 27.02 9.41 -58.27
CA MET A 1 26.46 10.60 -57.58
C MET A 1 26.24 10.40 -56.07
N LEU A 2 25.73 9.25 -55.61
CA LEU A 2 25.47 8.95 -54.19
C LEU A 2 26.68 9.09 -53.24
N ARG A 3 27.89 8.72 -53.68
CA ARG A 3 29.11 8.77 -52.86
C ARG A 3 29.50 10.19 -52.41
N LYS A 4 29.26 11.21 -53.26
CA LYS A 4 29.53 12.62 -52.93
C LYS A 4 28.50 13.18 -51.95
N CYS A 5 27.25 12.73 -52.06
CA CYS A 5 26.18 13.12 -51.13
C CYS A 5 26.42 12.56 -49.72
N PHE A 6 26.85 11.30 -49.63
CA PHE A 6 27.19 10.65 -48.36
C PHE A 6 28.40 11.29 -47.66
N LEU A 7 29.42 11.69 -48.43
CA LEU A 7 30.57 12.43 -47.90
C LEU A 7 30.19 13.84 -47.41
N LYS A 8 29.25 14.50 -48.09
CA LYS A 8 28.72 15.80 -47.67
C LYS A 8 27.95 15.68 -46.34
N ILE A 9 27.09 14.67 -46.20
CA ILE A 9 26.36 14.40 -44.95
C ILE A 9 27.33 14.07 -43.79
N LYS A 10 28.39 13.31 -44.05
CA LYS A 10 29.41 12.96 -43.04
C LYS A 10 30.22 14.17 -42.58
N SER A 11 30.49 15.11 -43.49
CA SER A 11 31.17 16.38 -43.21
C SER A 11 30.31 17.31 -42.35
N GLU A 12 29.02 17.43 -42.67
CA GLU A 12 28.05 18.26 -41.96
C GLU A 12 27.79 17.73 -40.53
N MET A 13 27.68 16.41 -40.36
CA MET A 13 27.57 15.78 -39.03
C MET A 13 28.81 16.02 -38.15
N LYS A 14 30.01 16.03 -38.75
CA LYS A 14 31.25 16.24 -37.99
C LYS A 14 31.30 17.65 -37.40
N HIS A 15 30.91 18.65 -38.20
CA HIS A 15 30.79 20.04 -37.75
C HIS A 15 29.68 20.26 -36.72
N PHE A 16 28.56 19.54 -36.85
CA PHE A 16 27.48 19.58 -35.87
C PHE A 16 27.93 18.96 -34.54
N CYS A 17 28.64 17.84 -34.57
CA CYS A 17 29.16 17.15 -33.39
C CYS A 17 30.27 17.95 -32.66
N GLU A 18 31.05 18.75 -33.39
CA GLU A 18 32.11 19.61 -32.82
C GLU A 18 31.55 20.90 -32.19
N ARG A 19 30.43 21.43 -32.70
CA ARG A 19 29.74 22.59 -32.11
C ARG A 19 28.83 22.25 -30.94
N VAL A 20 28.33 21.02 -30.87
CA VAL A 20 27.48 20.59 -29.75
C VAL A 20 28.38 20.26 -28.57
N ASN A 21 28.48 21.22 -27.65
CA ASN A 21 29.21 21.13 -26.39
C ASN A 21 28.94 19.77 -25.72
N LYS A 22 29.99 19.07 -25.27
CA LYS A 22 29.95 17.69 -24.72
C LYS A 22 28.86 17.49 -23.66
N PHE A 23 28.49 18.57 -22.95
CA PHE A 23 27.39 18.61 -22.00
C PHE A 23 26.00 18.36 -22.62
N TYR A 24 25.70 18.94 -23.78
CA TYR A 24 24.42 18.75 -24.47
C TYR A 24 24.30 17.35 -25.05
N LEU A 25 25.40 16.80 -25.58
CA LEU A 25 25.44 15.42 -26.06
C LEU A 25 25.23 14.42 -24.90
N SER A 26 25.88 14.67 -23.76
CA SER A 26 25.70 13.89 -22.53
C SER A 26 24.27 13.99 -21.99
N LEU A 27 23.67 15.19 -21.98
CA LEU A 27 22.28 15.40 -21.56
C LEU A 27 21.27 14.72 -22.48
N ILE A 28 21.46 14.78 -23.79
CA ILE A 28 20.58 14.12 -24.76
C ILE A 28 20.71 12.60 -24.64
N CYS A 29 21.93 12.06 -24.51
CA CYS A 29 22.15 10.64 -24.23
C CYS A 29 21.56 10.22 -22.89
N PHE A 30 21.65 11.06 -21.85
CA PHE A 30 21.04 10.82 -20.55
C PHE A 30 19.51 10.81 -20.67
N ILE A 31 18.89 11.76 -21.35
CA ILE A 31 17.43 11.81 -21.56
C ILE A 31 16.92 10.64 -22.41
N LEU A 32 17.70 10.16 -23.39
CA LEU A 32 17.35 9.00 -24.23
C LEU A 32 17.54 7.65 -23.52
N TYR A 33 18.49 7.53 -22.59
CA TYR A 33 18.72 6.30 -21.78
C TYR A 33 17.99 6.29 -20.42
N SER A 34 17.61 7.46 -19.90
CA SER A 34 16.93 7.65 -18.62
C SER A 34 15.47 7.17 -18.54
N PRO A 35 14.67 7.00 -19.62
CA PRO A 35 13.33 6.42 -19.43
C PRO A 35 13.40 5.01 -18.85
N PHE A 36 14.52 4.30 -19.00
CA PHE A 36 14.74 3.00 -18.37
C PHE A 36 15.08 3.05 -16.87
N ALA A 37 15.61 4.16 -16.36
CA ALA A 37 15.97 4.31 -14.94
C ALA A 37 14.83 4.84 -14.07
N PHE A 38 13.86 5.54 -14.66
CA PHE A 38 12.70 6.09 -13.95
C PHE A 38 11.36 5.38 -14.25
N ALA A 39 11.29 4.54 -15.29
CA ALA A 39 10.09 3.73 -15.56
C ALA A 39 9.82 2.69 -14.46
N ASP A 40 10.85 2.24 -13.75
CA ASP A 40 10.69 1.21 -12.72
C ASP A 40 10.16 1.78 -11.40
N PHE A 41 10.23 3.11 -11.16
CA PHE A 41 9.67 3.71 -9.95
C PHE A 41 8.13 3.69 -9.94
N ALA A 42 7.51 3.83 -11.11
CA ALA A 42 6.07 3.70 -11.27
C ALA A 42 5.61 2.25 -11.06
N ASN A 43 6.43 1.28 -11.49
CA ASN A 43 6.17 -0.15 -11.30
C ASN A 43 6.45 -0.61 -9.87
N LEU A 44 7.50 -0.10 -9.23
CA LEU A 44 7.82 -0.30 -7.81
C LEU A 44 6.69 0.24 -6.92
N GLY A 45 6.15 1.43 -7.22
CA GLY A 45 5.01 1.98 -6.50
C GLY A 45 3.77 1.08 -6.60
N ASN A 46 3.50 0.53 -7.80
CA ASN A 46 2.42 -0.43 -8.01
C ASN A 46 2.68 -1.78 -7.33
N GLN A 47 3.90 -2.31 -7.37
CA GLN A 47 4.28 -3.56 -6.70
C GLN A 47 4.19 -3.41 -5.17
N VAL A 48 4.75 -2.35 -4.59
CA VAL A 48 4.67 -2.07 -3.16
C VAL A 48 3.22 -1.90 -2.72
N LYS A 49 2.38 -1.22 -3.50
CA LYS A 49 0.95 -1.09 -3.21
C LYS A 49 0.21 -2.43 -3.31
N THR A 50 0.61 -3.30 -4.24
CA THR A 50 0.04 -4.64 -4.42
C THR A 50 0.43 -5.57 -3.27
N GLU A 51 1.70 -5.58 -2.87
CA GLU A 51 2.17 -6.37 -1.73
C GLU A 51 1.62 -5.86 -0.39
N LEU A 52 1.50 -4.53 -0.23
CA LEU A 52 0.82 -3.94 0.93
C LEU A 52 -0.66 -4.32 0.98
N LYS A 53 -1.37 -4.32 -0.16
CA LYS A 53 -2.75 -4.81 -0.21
C LYS A 53 -2.83 -6.30 0.16
N GLY A 54 -1.95 -7.15 -0.37
CA GLY A 54 -1.92 -8.58 -0.05
C GLY A 54 -1.62 -8.86 1.43
N THR A 55 -0.65 -8.15 1.99
CA THR A 55 -0.28 -8.27 3.41
C THR A 55 -1.38 -7.72 4.32
N ALA A 56 -1.93 -6.55 3.99
CA ALA A 56 -3.03 -5.94 4.75
C ALA A 56 -4.30 -6.80 4.72
N SER A 57 -4.62 -7.40 3.57
CA SER A 57 -5.74 -8.35 3.44
C SER A 57 -5.56 -9.57 4.36
N THR A 58 -4.36 -10.14 4.39
CA THR A 58 -4.04 -11.30 5.25
C THR A 58 -4.12 -10.94 6.73
N VAL A 59 -3.49 -9.84 7.14
CA VAL A 59 -3.50 -9.36 8.52
C VAL A 59 -4.93 -9.04 8.97
N MET A 60 -5.72 -8.38 8.12
CA MET A 60 -7.10 -8.04 8.45
C MET A 60 -8.01 -9.28 8.51
N GLY A 61 -7.76 -10.31 7.70
CA GLY A 61 -8.46 -11.61 7.81
C GLY A 61 -8.22 -12.32 9.14
N VAL A 62 -6.96 -12.34 9.60
CA VAL A 62 -6.60 -12.88 10.92
C VAL A 62 -7.19 -12.03 12.04
N LEU A 63 -7.13 -10.71 11.92
CA LEU A 63 -7.66 -9.80 12.94
C LEU A 63 -9.18 -9.97 13.11
N ASN A 64 -9.92 -10.14 12.02
CA ASN A 64 -11.36 -10.36 12.05
C ASN A 64 -11.73 -11.67 12.78
N THR A 65 -11.02 -12.76 12.51
CA THR A 65 -11.27 -14.06 13.17
C THR A 65 -10.92 -14.04 14.66
N VAL A 66 -9.84 -13.35 15.03
CA VAL A 66 -9.46 -13.16 16.45
C VAL A 66 -10.50 -12.31 17.18
N ILE A 67 -10.91 -11.17 16.62
CA ILE A 67 -11.90 -10.31 17.28
C ILE A 67 -13.26 -11.00 17.38
N ALA A 68 -13.69 -11.73 16.34
CA ALA A 68 -14.93 -12.50 16.39
C ALA A 68 -14.91 -13.58 17.48
N SER A 69 -13.81 -14.35 17.58
CA SER A 69 -13.68 -15.40 18.60
C SER A 69 -13.62 -14.84 20.03
N VAL A 70 -12.82 -13.80 20.27
CA VAL A 70 -12.73 -13.13 21.58
C VAL A 70 -14.05 -12.47 21.96
N GLY A 71 -14.73 -11.85 21.00
CA GLY A 71 -16.04 -11.21 21.21
C GLY A 71 -17.11 -12.20 21.66
N ILE A 72 -17.20 -13.38 21.02
CA ILE A 72 -18.16 -14.42 21.40
C ILE A 72 -17.89 -14.92 22.82
N VAL A 73 -16.62 -15.21 23.15
CA VAL A 73 -16.24 -15.66 24.50
C VAL A 73 -16.58 -14.60 25.54
N TYR A 74 -16.31 -13.32 25.24
CA TYR A 74 -16.62 -12.22 26.14
C TYR A 74 -18.12 -12.09 26.42
N VAL A 75 -18.96 -12.16 25.38
CA VAL A 75 -20.43 -12.11 25.53
C VAL A 75 -20.93 -13.27 26.39
N CYS A 76 -20.38 -14.48 26.21
CA CYS A 76 -20.72 -15.63 27.06
C CYS A 76 -20.38 -15.36 28.53
N ILE A 77 -19.17 -14.88 28.83
CA ILE A 77 -18.76 -14.58 30.22
C ILE A 77 -19.66 -13.52 30.85
N VAL A 78 -19.98 -12.44 30.11
CA VAL A 78 -20.89 -11.39 30.57
C VAL A 78 -22.29 -11.96 30.85
N GLY A 79 -22.80 -12.82 29.97
CA GLY A 79 -24.09 -13.50 30.16
C GLY A 79 -24.11 -14.39 31.41
N PHE A 80 -23.03 -15.13 31.65
CA PHE A 80 -22.87 -15.92 32.87
C PHE A 80 -22.84 -15.04 34.14
N ILE A 81 -22.10 -13.94 34.12
CA ILE A 81 -22.06 -13.02 35.27
C ILE A 81 -23.44 -12.39 35.51
N PHE A 82 -24.17 -12.05 34.46
CA PHE A 82 -25.52 -11.48 34.58
C PHE A 82 -26.50 -12.45 35.25
N VAL A 83 -26.46 -13.74 34.90
CA VAL A 83 -27.37 -14.76 35.46
C VAL A 83 -26.96 -15.20 36.87
N PHE A 84 -25.68 -15.43 37.13
CA PHE A 84 -25.21 -16.04 38.38
C PHE A 84 -24.79 -15.02 39.45
N LYS A 85 -24.39 -13.80 39.06
CA LYS A 85 -23.93 -12.72 39.96
C LYS A 85 -24.42 -11.35 39.49
N PRO A 86 -25.74 -11.11 39.49
CA PRO A 86 -26.32 -9.85 39.02
C PRO A 86 -25.87 -8.63 39.83
N ASP A 87 -25.53 -8.80 41.11
CA ASP A 87 -25.04 -7.70 41.95
C ASP A 87 -23.66 -7.21 41.50
N THR A 88 -22.75 -8.14 41.19
CA THR A 88 -21.43 -7.82 40.61
C THR A 88 -21.56 -7.19 39.21
N PHE A 89 -22.54 -7.65 38.42
CA PHE A 89 -22.86 -7.04 37.13
C PHE A 89 -23.31 -5.59 37.30
N LYS A 90 -24.22 -5.30 38.24
CA LYS A 90 -24.72 -3.92 38.47
C LYS A 90 -23.60 -2.99 38.94
N GLU A 91 -22.76 -3.46 39.85
CA GLU A 91 -21.65 -2.68 40.42
C GLU A 91 -20.58 -2.35 39.36
N ASN A 92 -20.28 -3.31 38.46
CA ASN A 92 -19.25 -3.17 37.42
C ASN A 92 -19.82 -2.94 36.01
N SER A 93 -21.12 -2.63 35.91
CA SER A 93 -21.89 -2.58 34.66
C SER A 93 -21.30 -1.59 33.65
N LYS A 94 -20.81 -0.45 34.12
CA LYS A 94 -20.16 0.57 33.28
C LYS A 94 -18.92 0.03 32.58
N VAL A 95 -18.11 -0.77 33.28
CA VAL A 95 -16.88 -1.35 32.74
C VAL A 95 -17.21 -2.47 31.76
N LEU A 96 -18.16 -3.34 32.11
CA LEU A 96 -18.59 -4.43 31.22
C LEU A 96 -19.20 -3.93 29.92
N ILE A 97 -20.13 -2.97 29.99
CA ILE A 97 -20.77 -2.39 28.81
C ILE A 97 -19.75 -1.58 28.02
N GLY A 98 -18.86 -0.83 28.69
CA GLY A 98 -17.78 -0.09 28.03
C GLY A 98 -16.84 -1.00 27.23
N ALA A 99 -16.46 -2.15 27.79
CA ALA A 99 -15.65 -3.15 27.11
C ALA A 99 -16.41 -3.79 25.92
N LEU A 100 -17.72 -4.01 26.05
CA LEU A 100 -18.57 -4.52 24.97
C LEU A 100 -18.63 -3.54 23.80
N VAL A 101 -18.78 -2.24 24.09
CA VAL A 101 -18.75 -1.16 23.08
C VAL A 101 -17.38 -1.05 22.42
N ALA A 102 -16.30 -1.14 23.20
CA ALA A 102 -14.93 -1.12 22.66
C ALA A 102 -14.66 -2.31 21.72
N LEU A 103 -15.12 -3.51 22.09
CA LEU A 103 -15.06 -4.70 21.22
C LEU A 103 -15.86 -4.49 19.93
N GLY A 104 -17.07 -3.93 20.02
CA GLY A 104 -17.88 -3.59 18.85
C GLY A 104 -17.20 -2.57 17.93
N ALA A 105 -16.58 -1.54 18.50
CA ALA A 105 -15.82 -0.55 17.74
C ALA A 105 -14.59 -1.16 17.06
N LEU A 106 -13.84 -2.02 17.75
CA LEU A 106 -12.69 -2.74 17.18
C LEU A 106 -13.11 -3.66 16.04
N TYR A 107 -14.23 -4.36 16.18
CA TYR A 107 -14.80 -5.18 15.11
C TYR A 107 -15.21 -4.32 13.90
N GLY A 108 -15.87 -3.19 14.15
CA GLY A 108 -16.27 -2.24 13.10
C GLY A 108 -15.07 -1.68 12.33
N ILE A 109 -14.02 -1.24 13.03
CA ILE A 109 -12.78 -0.75 12.41
C ILE A 109 -12.10 -1.85 11.61
N THR A 110 -12.06 -3.08 12.14
CA THR A 110 -11.46 -4.22 11.44
C THR A 110 -12.21 -4.56 10.15
N ASN A 111 -13.56 -4.55 10.19
CA ASN A 111 -14.39 -4.79 9.02
C ASN A 111 -14.29 -3.66 7.97
N LEU A 112 -14.21 -2.40 8.40
CA LEU A 112 -13.96 -1.26 7.52
C LEU A 112 -12.55 -1.31 6.90
N GLY A 113 -11.56 -1.71 7.70
CA GLY A 113 -10.20 -1.97 7.23
C GLY A 113 -10.17 -3.07 6.18
N GLN A 114 -10.84 -4.20 6.42
CA GLN A 114 -11.00 -5.26 5.43
C GLN A 114 -11.55 -4.74 4.11
N ARG A 115 -12.64 -3.96 4.13
CA ARG A 115 -13.20 -3.37 2.90
C ARG A 115 -12.22 -2.44 2.19
N ALA A 116 -11.49 -1.60 2.92
CA ALA A 116 -10.53 -0.66 2.33
C ALA A 116 -9.30 -1.33 1.67
N PHE A 117 -8.96 -2.55 2.08
CA PHE A 117 -7.79 -3.28 1.57
C PHE A 117 -8.14 -4.44 0.63
N ILE A 118 -9.37 -4.97 0.70
CA ILE A 118 -9.84 -6.10 -0.11
C ILE A 118 -10.58 -5.62 -1.38
N ASP A 119 -11.31 -4.50 -1.32
CA ASP A 119 -11.80 -3.79 -2.52
C ASP A 119 -10.70 -2.89 -3.13
#